data_AF-A0A382LMM0-F1
#
_entry.id   AF-A0A382LMM0-F1
#
_cell.length_a   1.000
_cell.length_b   1.000
_cell.length_c   1.000
_cell.angle_alpha   90.00
_cell.angle_beta   90.00
_cell.angle_gamma   90.00
#
_symmetry.space_group_name_H-M   'P 1'
#
loop_
_entity.id
_entity.type
_entity.pdbx_description
1 polymer ?
#
loop_
_entity_poly.entity_id
_entity_poly.type
_entity_poly.pdbx_seq_one_letter_code
_entity_poly.pdbx_strand_id
1 'polypeptide(L)' 'VTYKVDMVEALDRVNSSEFDLAFFINPTPVNEVRNLAEKGIRLPQKATFFYPKLLSGLVINKFKP' A
#
# COMPACT_ATOMS: atom_id res chain seq x y z
N VAL A 1 -12.25 10.24 -1.86
CA VAL A 1 -10.77 10.02 -1.80
C VAL A 1 -10.47 8.53 -1.99
N THR A 2 -9.68 8.18 -3.01
CA THR A 2 -9.32 6.80 -3.37
C THR A 2 -7.80 6.60 -3.27
N TYR A 3 -7.34 5.35 -3.19
CA TYR A 3 -5.92 5.01 -3.15
C TYR A 3 -5.62 3.96 -4.20
N LYS A 4 -4.61 4.22 -5.03
CA LYS A 4 -4.13 3.32 -6.08
C LYS A 4 -2.63 3.19 -5.96
N VAL A 5 -2.15 1.96 -6.13
CA VAL A 5 -0.72 1.63 -6.09
C VAL A 5 -0.12 1.78 -7.47
N ASP A 6 -0.91 1.49 -8.50
CA ASP A 6 -0.54 1.70 -9.88
C ASP A 6 -0.64 3.19 -10.23
N MET A 7 0.49 3.74 -10.65
CA MET A 7 0.66 5.13 -11.03
C MET A 7 -0.08 5.44 -12.34
N VAL A 8 -0.09 4.49 -13.29
CA VAL A 8 -0.76 4.65 -14.59
C VAL A 8 -2.26 4.69 -14.37
N GLU A 9 -2.79 3.75 -13.57
CA GLU A 9 -4.21 3.75 -13.21
C GLU A 9 -4.63 5.05 -12.51
N ALA A 10 -3.79 5.58 -11.62
CA ALA A 10 -4.07 6.85 -10.94
C ALA A 10 -4.11 8.03 -11.94
N LEU A 11 -3.18 8.07 -12.90
CA LEU A 11 -3.09 9.12 -13.90
C LEU A 11 -4.27 9.08 -14.89
N ASP A 12 -4.63 7.89 -15.35
CA ASP A 12 -5.75 7.70 -16.29
C ASP A 12 -7.06 8.20 -15.72
N ARG A 13 -7.28 8.03 -14.41
CA ARG A 13 -8.49 8.50 -13.72
C ARG A 13 -8.55 10.02 -13.53
N VAL A 14 -7.39 10.69 -13.50
CA VAL A 14 -7.34 12.15 -13.56
C VAL A 14 -7.57 12.63 -14.98
N ASN A 15 -6.93 11.99 -15.96
CA ASN A 15 -7.10 12.32 -17.39
C ASN A 15 -8.53 12.12 -17.88
N SER A 16 -9.26 11.13 -17.35
CA SER A 16 -10.67 10.88 -17.66
C SER A 16 -11.63 11.83 -16.94
N SER A 17 -11.13 12.78 -16.16
CA SER A 17 -11.92 13.68 -15.30
C SER A 17 -12.76 12.95 -14.23
N GLU A 18 -12.42 11.71 -13.87
CA GLU A 18 -13.03 11.01 -12.73
C GLU A 18 -12.54 11.60 -11.39
N PHE A 19 -11.31 12.14 -11.36
CA PHE A 19 -10.73 12.88 -10.23
C PHE A 19 -10.09 14.17 -10.71
N ASP A 20 -10.13 15.20 -9.87
CA ASP A 20 -9.48 16.47 -10.17
C ASP A 20 -7.95 16.38 -10.04
N LEU A 21 -7.44 15.62 -9.06
CA LEU A 21 -6.02 15.58 -8.69
C LEU A 21 -5.61 14.19 -8.19
N ALA A 22 -4.32 13.87 -8.35
CA ALA A 22 -3.65 12.74 -7.72
C ALA A 22 -2.39 13.20 -6.98
N PHE A 23 -2.09 12.56 -5.84
CA PHE A 23 -0.86 12.78 -5.07
C PHE A 23 0.02 11.55 -5.10
N PHE A 24 1.30 11.74 -5.41
CA PHE A 24 2.29 10.69 -5.43
C PHE A 24 3.31 10.92 -4.31
N ILE A 25 3.62 9.87 -3.56
CA ILE A 25 4.46 9.93 -2.38
C ILE A 25 5.59 8.92 -2.55
N ASN A 26 6.80 9.28 -2.12
CA ASN A 26 7.92 8.36 -2.13
C ASN A 26 7.62 7.14 -1.24
N PRO A 27 7.89 5.91 -1.71
CA PRO A 27 7.67 4.71 -0.91
C PRO A 27 8.61 4.72 0.30
N THR A 28 8.11 4.29 1.46
CA THR A 28 8.94 4.10 2.66
C THR A 28 9.83 2.87 2.49
N PRO A 29 11.16 3.00 2.54
CA PRO A 29 12.09 1.88 2.48
C PRO A 29 11.83 0.82 3.56
N VAL A 30 12.05 -0.46 3.26
CA VAL A 30 11.71 -1.56 4.19
C VAL A 30 12.51 -1.52 5.50
N ASN A 31 13.76 -1.05 5.44
CA ASN A 31 14.60 -0.83 6.61
C ASN A 31 14.01 0.27 7.52
N GLU A 32 13.47 1.33 6.93
CA GLU A 32 12.82 2.40 7.69
C GLU A 32 11.51 1.92 8.33
N VAL A 33 10.70 1.14 7.60
CA VAL A 33 9.50 0.51 8.17
C VAL A 33 9.85 -0.33 9.40
N ARG A 34 10.91 -1.15 9.33
CA ARG A 34 11.40 -1.94 10.47
C ARG A 34 11.82 -1.04 11.63
N ASN A 35 12.69 -0.06 11.36
CA ASN A 35 13.23 0.83 12.39
C ASN A 35 12.13 1.62 13.13
N LEU A 36 11.08 2.04 12.41
CA LEU A 36 9.93 2.75 13.01
C LEU A 36 9.05 1.80 13.83
N ALA A 37 8.83 0.58 13.35
CA ALA A 37 8.08 -0.44 14.08
C ALA A 37 8.78 -0.86 15.39
N GLU A 38 10.11 -1.03 15.37
CA GLU A 38 10.92 -1.34 16.56
C GLU A 38 10.85 -0.24 17.63
N LYS A 39 10.62 1.02 17.21
CA LYS A 39 10.40 2.16 18.10
C LYS A 39 8.95 2.29 18.58
N GLY A 40 8.06 1.37 18.20
CA GLY A 40 6.63 1.46 18.52
C GLY A 40 5.89 2.59 17.79
N ILE A 41 6.48 3.17 16.73
CA ILE A 41 5.88 4.26 15.99
C ILE A 41 4.90 3.70 14.96
N ARG A 42 3.69 4.27 14.94
CA ARG A 42 2.66 3.90 13.97
C ARG A 42 2.81 4.71 12.68
N LEU A 43 3.00 4.01 11.57
CA LEU A 43 2.99 4.63 10.24
C LEU A 43 1.59 5.16 9.87
N PRO A 44 1.50 6.23 9.06
CA PRO A 44 0.23 6.69 8.50
C PRO A 44 -0.48 5.59 7.71
N GLN A 45 -1.80 5.66 7.66
CA GLN A 45 -2.58 4.69 6.88
C GLN A 45 -2.18 4.74 5.40
N LYS A 46 -2.02 3.56 4.80
CA LYS A 46 -1.71 3.36 3.36
C LYS A 46 -0.36 3.98 2.93
N ALA A 47 0.56 4.20 3.86
CA ALA A 47 1.93 4.64 3.57
C ALA A 47 2.83 3.56 2.94
N THR A 48 2.47 2.27 3.10
CA THR A 48 3.25 1.14 2.61
C THR A 48 2.37 0.14 1.86
N PHE A 49 2.89 -0.42 0.76
CA PHE A 49 2.25 -1.51 0.03
C PHE A 49 3.24 -2.68 -0.13
N PHE A 50 2.95 -3.80 0.53
CA PHE A 50 3.75 -5.04 0.42
C PHE A 50 3.19 -5.93 -0.68
N TYR A 51 4.06 -6.33 -1.61
CA TYR A 51 3.73 -7.23 -2.71
C TYR A 51 4.66 -8.46 -2.71
N PRO A 52 4.11 -9.68 -2.91
CA PRO A 52 2.68 -9.99 -2.97
C PRO A 52 2.01 -9.80 -1.60
N LYS A 53 0.72 -9.47 -1.59
CA LYS A 53 -0.05 -9.53 -0.34
C LYS A 53 -0.15 -10.99 0.08
N LEU A 54 0.32 -11.29 1.28
CA LEU A 54 0.11 -12.60 1.88
C LEU A 54 -1.39 -12.87 1.96
N LEU A 55 -1.78 -14.10 1.61
CA LEU A 55 -3.16 -14.54 1.77
C LEU A 55 -3.53 -14.43 3.25
N SER A 56 -4.54 -13.62 3.54
CA SER A 56 -5.11 -13.55 4.88
C SER A 56 -5.55 -14.93 5.32
N GLY A 57 -5.22 -15.30 6.55
CA GLY A 57 -5.65 -16.56 7.11
C GLY A 57 -4.90 -17.79 6.58
N LEU A 58 -3.78 -17.66 5.86
CA LEU A 58 -2.96 -18.83 5.44
C LEU A 58 -2.59 -19.76 6.62
N VAL A 59 -2.37 -19.18 7.81
CA VAL A 59 -2.06 -19.94 9.04
C VAL A 59 -3.33 -20.45 9.74
N ILE A 60 -4.44 -19.74 9.61
CA ILE A 60 -5.73 -20.05 10.27
C ILE A 60 -6.49 -21.13 9.48
N ASN A 61 -6.42 -21.09 8.15
CA ASN A 61 -7.04 -22.02 7.23
C ASN A 61 -5.95 -22.82 6.52
N LYS A 62 -5.52 -23.93 7.16
CA LYS A 62 -4.52 -24.82 6.58
C LYS A 62 -5.00 -25.30 5.21
N PHE A 63 -4.23 -25.00 4.17
CA PHE A 63 -4.43 -25.59 2.85
C PHE A 63 -4.30 -27.11 3.00
N LYS A 64 -5.41 -27.83 2.81
CA LYS A 64 -5.35 -29.28 2.57
C LYS A 64 -5.07 -29.45 1.07
N PRO A 65 -4.06 -30.25 0.69
CA PRO A 65 -3.79 -30.56 -0.71
C PRO A 65 -4.99 -31.25 -1.38
#